data_AF-A0A1G0EQ09-F1
#
_entry.id   AF-A0A1G0EQ09-F1
#
_cell.length_a   1.000
_cell.length_b   1.000
_cell.length_c   1.000
_cell.angle_alpha   90.00
_cell.angle_beta   90.00
_cell.angle_gamma   90.00
#
_symmetry.space_group_name_H-M   'P 1'
#
loop_
_entity.id
_entity.type
_entity.pdbx_description
1 polymer ?
#
loop_
_entity_poly.entity_id
_entity_poly.type
_entity_poly.pdbx_seq_one_letter_code
_entity_poly.pdbx_strand_id
1 'polypeptide(L)'
;MKKKNPLRVPVTRGLKDIYAMDMHTAYQAACLGQFNVVAFSRLAAAISVIRTALEQKQTKIPLAIETLDAAIETLVAVRKRGDETDIWELTESERPSILDGIDMAEQCIGTLDVALLEQTAARILREVWGEQAG
;
A
#
# COMPACT_ATOMS: atom_id res chain seq x y z
N MET A 1 -6.10 -33.52 -15.84
CA MET A 1 -5.85 -32.20 -16.47
C MET A 1 -4.66 -31.56 -15.78
N LYS A 2 -3.54 -31.28 -16.48
CA LYS A 2 -2.42 -30.54 -15.89
C LYS A 2 -2.91 -29.11 -15.61
N LYS A 3 -2.93 -28.68 -14.34
CA LYS A 3 -3.20 -27.28 -13.98
C LYS A 3 -2.17 -26.44 -14.74
N LYS A 4 -2.62 -25.62 -15.70
CA LYS A 4 -1.76 -24.64 -16.35
C LYS A 4 -1.30 -23.71 -15.23
N ASN A 5 -0.01 -23.74 -14.90
CA ASN A 5 0.55 -22.73 -14.02
C ASN A 5 0.23 -21.36 -14.65
N PRO A 6 -0.44 -20.46 -13.92
CA PRO A 6 -0.74 -19.14 -14.46
C PRO A 6 0.58 -18.47 -14.88
N LEU A 7 0.59 -17.90 -16.09
CA LEU A 7 1.72 -17.14 -16.61
C LEU A 7 2.05 -16.02 -15.62
N ARG A 8 3.24 -16.06 -15.03
CA ARG A 8 3.73 -14.99 -14.16
C ARG A 8 4.22 -13.84 -15.04
N VAL A 9 3.35 -12.85 -15.24
CA VAL A 9 3.71 -11.62 -15.96
C VAL A 9 4.38 -10.68 -14.96
N PRO A 10 5.65 -10.31 -15.16
CA PRO A 10 6.32 -9.37 -14.28
C PRO A 10 5.62 -8.01 -14.33
N VAL A 11 5.68 -7.27 -13.22
CA VAL A 11 5.19 -5.90 -13.18
C VAL A 11 5.92 -5.06 -14.23
N THR A 12 5.16 -4.36 -15.07
CA THR A 12 5.71 -3.48 -16.10
C THR A 12 6.19 -2.18 -15.47
N ARG A 13 7.09 -1.48 -16.15
CA ARG A 13 7.52 -0.13 -15.74
C ARG A 13 6.33 0.81 -15.52
N GLY A 14 5.37 0.81 -16.45
CA GLY A 14 4.18 1.66 -16.33
C GLY A 14 3.33 1.37 -15.09
N LEU A 15 3.15 0.10 -14.71
CA LEU A 15 2.41 -0.24 -13.49
C LEU A 15 3.20 0.15 -12.22
N LYS A 16 4.52 -0.02 -12.22
CA LYS A 16 5.36 0.49 -11.14
C LYS A 16 5.21 2.01 -10.99
N ASP A 17 5.24 2.74 -12.10
CA ASP A 17 5.13 4.20 -12.11
C ASP A 17 3.75 4.67 -11.59
N ILE A 18 2.67 3.92 -11.84
CA ILE A 18 1.34 4.21 -11.30
C ILE A 18 1.31 4.10 -9.77
N TYR A 19 1.83 3.01 -9.22
CA TYR A 19 1.89 2.84 -7.76
C TYR A 19 2.82 3.87 -7.10
N ALA A 20 3.97 4.14 -7.70
CA ALA A 20 4.89 5.17 -7.26
C ALA A 20 4.19 6.54 -7.23
N MET A 21 3.45 6.88 -8.29
CA MET A 21 2.68 8.11 -8.38
C MET A 21 1.57 8.17 -7.31
N ASP A 22 0.82 7.08 -7.10
CA ASP A 22 -0.24 7.02 -6.08
C ASP A 22 0.32 7.29 -4.67
N MET A 23 1.45 6.68 -4.34
CA MET A 23 2.10 6.83 -3.04
C MET A 23 2.75 8.20 -2.85
N HIS A 24 3.62 8.62 -3.78
CA HIS A 24 4.35 9.88 -3.65
C HIS A 24 3.45 11.11 -3.79
N THR A 25 2.42 11.08 -4.65
CA THR A 25 1.49 12.21 -4.76
C THR A 25 0.71 12.41 -3.47
N ALA A 26 0.27 11.31 -2.84
CA ALA A 26 -0.41 11.36 -1.56
C ALA A 26 0.50 11.87 -0.43
N TYR A 27 1.76 11.42 -0.39
CA TYR A 27 2.74 11.91 0.57
C TYR A 27 3.06 13.39 0.39
N GLN A 28 3.25 13.84 -0.87
CA GLN A 28 3.47 15.26 -1.17
C GLN A 28 2.28 16.12 -0.74
N ALA A 29 1.04 15.65 -0.95
CA ALA A 29 -0.14 16.33 -0.44
C ALA A 29 -0.09 16.49 1.08
N ALA A 30 0.41 15.50 1.83
CA ALA A 30 0.66 15.61 3.28
C ALA A 30 1.72 16.63 3.65
N CYS A 31 2.82 16.69 2.90
CA CYS A 31 3.84 17.71 3.12
C CYS A 31 3.33 19.14 2.86
N LEU A 32 2.35 19.30 1.98
CA LEU A 32 1.78 20.59 1.58
C LEU A 32 0.52 20.99 2.38
N GLY A 33 0.10 20.20 3.38
CA GLY A 33 -1.13 20.45 4.13
C GLY A 33 -2.41 20.26 3.31
N GLN A 34 -2.35 19.48 2.23
CA GLN A 34 -3.46 19.14 1.33
C GLN A 34 -3.90 17.68 1.45
N PHE A 35 -3.50 17.01 2.53
CA PHE A 35 -3.85 15.63 2.76
C PHE A 35 -5.30 15.52 3.20
N ASN A 36 -5.96 14.51 2.67
CA ASN A 36 -7.39 14.28 2.84
C ASN A 36 -7.66 12.78 2.76
N VAL A 37 -8.89 12.39 3.07
CA VAL A 37 -9.31 10.98 3.05
C VAL A 37 -8.99 10.28 1.74
N VAL A 38 -9.04 10.98 0.59
CA VAL A 38 -8.76 10.37 -0.73
C VAL A 38 -7.26 10.12 -0.90
N ALA A 39 -6.41 11.10 -0.59
CA ALA A 39 -4.97 10.95 -0.62
C ALA A 39 -4.49 9.87 0.36
N PHE A 40 -5.03 9.88 1.58
CA PHE A 40 -4.81 8.84 2.58
C PHE A 40 -5.20 7.46 2.03
N SER A 41 -6.41 7.32 1.50
CA SER A 41 -6.94 6.04 1.04
C SER A 41 -6.08 5.44 -0.08
N ARG A 42 -5.59 6.27 -1.01
CA ARG A 42 -4.69 5.82 -2.09
C ARG A 42 -3.37 5.29 -1.54
N LEU A 43 -2.74 6.04 -0.64
CA LEU A 43 -1.50 5.65 -0.01
C LEU A 43 -1.65 4.35 0.80
N ALA A 44 -2.67 4.29 1.66
CA ALA A 44 -2.91 3.14 2.52
C ALA A 44 -3.26 1.89 1.71
N ALA A 45 -4.07 2.02 0.66
CA ALA A 45 -4.38 0.91 -0.23
C ALA A 45 -3.14 0.39 -0.95
N ALA A 46 -2.32 1.28 -1.52
CA ALA A 46 -1.10 0.89 -2.23
C ALA A 46 -0.13 0.11 -1.34
N ILE A 47 0.20 0.64 -0.15
CA ILE A 47 1.08 -0.01 0.82
C ILE A 47 0.50 -1.36 1.27
N SER A 48 -0.79 -1.41 1.60
CA SER A 48 -1.45 -2.64 2.06
C SER A 48 -1.44 -3.74 1.00
N VAL A 49 -1.77 -3.40 -0.26
CA VAL A 49 -1.75 -4.37 -1.38
C VAL A 49 -0.36 -4.96 -1.56
N ILE A 50 0.68 -4.12 -1.55
CA ILE A 50 2.06 -4.57 -1.75
C ILE A 50 2.51 -5.45 -0.59
N ARG A 51 2.27 -5.03 0.66
CA ARG A 51 2.56 -5.82 1.86
C ARG A 51 1.91 -7.20 1.80
N THR A 52 0.61 -7.25 1.54
CA THR A 52 -0.16 -8.48 1.48
C THR A 52 0.24 -9.38 0.30
N ALA A 53 0.67 -8.80 -0.82
CA ALA A 53 1.21 -9.57 -1.95
C ALA A 53 2.59 -10.18 -1.62
N LEU A 54 3.45 -9.44 -0.91
CA LEU A 54 4.78 -9.91 -0.51
C LEU A 54 4.71 -11.08 0.47
N GLU A 55 3.77 -11.05 1.41
CA GLU A 55 3.53 -12.15 2.35
C GLU A 55 3.19 -13.46 1.61
N GLN A 56 2.39 -13.39 0.55
CA GLN A 56 2.00 -14.55 -0.26
C GLN A 56 3.15 -15.11 -1.12
N LYS A 57 4.07 -14.25 -1.57
CA LYS A 57 5.16 -14.62 -2.48
C LYS A 57 6.48 -14.94 -1.77
N GLN A 58 6.55 -14.70 -0.46
CA GLN A 58 7.75 -14.77 0.38
C GLN A 58 8.87 -13.88 -0.18
N THR A 59 8.91 -12.63 0.28
CA THR A 59 9.91 -11.64 -0.14
C THR A 59 11.34 -12.06 0.23
N LYS A 60 12.30 -11.73 -0.64
CA LYS A 60 13.74 -11.86 -0.38
C LYS A 60 14.38 -10.54 0.03
N ILE A 61 13.60 -9.45 0.05
CA ILE A 61 14.08 -8.14 0.45
C ILE A 61 14.07 -8.10 1.99
N PRO A 62 15.24 -7.93 2.63
CA PRO A 62 15.32 -7.86 4.08
C PRO A 62 14.43 -6.75 4.64
N LEU A 63 13.79 -7.01 5.78
CA LEU A 63 12.94 -6.07 6.50
C LEU A 63 11.69 -5.58 5.75
N ALA A 64 11.43 -6.05 4.52
CA ALA A 64 10.34 -5.51 3.71
C ALA A 64 8.96 -5.59 4.38
N ILE A 65 8.63 -6.74 4.98
CA ILE A 65 7.35 -6.89 5.71
C ILE A 65 7.33 -6.00 6.96
N GLU A 66 8.41 -5.96 7.72
CA GLU A 66 8.52 -5.17 8.95
C GLU A 66 8.40 -3.66 8.68
N THR A 67 9.09 -3.14 7.67
CA THR A 67 9.02 -1.73 7.27
C THR A 67 7.61 -1.37 6.78
N LEU A 68 6.98 -2.24 6.00
CA LEU A 68 5.61 -2.00 5.52
C LEU A 68 4.58 -2.11 6.66
N ASP A 69 4.77 -3.01 7.62
CA ASP A 69 3.92 -3.12 8.81
C ASP A 69 4.00 -1.85 9.67
N ALA A 70 5.20 -1.34 9.92
CA ALA A 70 5.38 -0.07 10.65
C ALA A 70 4.70 1.13 9.95
N ALA A 71 4.79 1.19 8.62
CA ALA A 71 4.08 2.20 7.84
C ALA A 71 2.55 2.06 7.93
N ILE A 72 2.04 0.82 7.89
CA ILE A 72 0.60 0.54 8.07
C ILE A 72 0.14 0.92 9.48
N GLU A 73 0.90 0.61 10.52
CA GLU A 73 0.59 1.01 11.90
C GLU A 73 0.47 2.53 12.03
N THR A 74 1.42 3.27 11.42
CA THR A 74 1.35 4.73 11.34
C THR A 74 0.09 5.20 10.62
N LEU A 75 -0.26 4.59 9.48
CA LEU A 75 -1.47 4.92 8.74
C LEU A 75 -2.75 4.60 9.52
N VAL A 76 -2.76 3.55 10.34
CA VAL A 76 -3.89 3.23 11.23
C VAL A 76 -4.07 4.31 12.29
N ALA A 77 -2.97 4.80 12.89
CA ALA A 77 -3.04 5.91 13.84
C ALA A 77 -3.55 7.20 13.19
N VAL A 78 -3.07 7.51 11.98
CA VAL A 78 -3.53 8.65 11.17
C VAL A 78 -5.02 8.50 10.82
N ARG A 79 -5.46 7.31 10.39
CA ARG A 79 -6.86 7.04 10.10
C ARG A 79 -7.75 7.27 11.31
N LYS A 80 -7.37 6.72 12.47
CA LYS A 80 -8.13 6.90 13.70
C LYS A 80 -8.33 8.38 14.01
N ARG A 81 -7.25 9.17 13.92
CA ARG A 81 -7.31 10.62 14.13
C ARG A 81 -8.19 11.31 13.08
N GLY A 82 -8.05 10.95 11.80
CA GLY A 82 -8.87 11.48 10.71
C GLY A 82 -10.35 11.17 10.88
N ASP A 83 -10.69 9.93 11.25
CA ASP A 83 -12.08 9.49 11.47
C ASP A 83 -12.71 10.18 12.70
N GLU A 84 -11.92 10.48 13.74
CA GLU A 84 -12.39 11.15 14.97
C GLU A 84 -12.51 12.68 14.84
N THR A 85 -11.62 13.30 14.07
CA THR A 85 -11.45 14.77 14.05
C THR A 85 -11.74 15.42 12.71
N ASP A 86 -11.89 14.63 11.64
CA ASP A 86 -11.91 15.06 10.23
C ASP A 86 -10.63 15.79 9.78
N ILE A 87 -9.55 15.71 10.57
CA ILE A 87 -8.25 16.30 10.25
C ILE A 87 -7.33 15.20 9.73
N TRP A 88 -7.05 15.26 8.42
CA TRP A 88 -6.20 14.29 7.73
C TRP A 88 -4.80 14.86 7.53
N GLU A 89 -3.91 14.59 8.48
CA GLU A 89 -2.53 15.11 8.45
C GLU A 89 -1.51 14.07 8.90
N LEU A 90 -0.30 14.15 8.32
CA LEU A 90 0.89 13.47 8.81
C LEU A 90 1.73 14.45 9.62
N THR A 91 1.91 14.16 10.91
CA THR A 91 2.82 14.89 11.78
C THR A 91 4.27 14.68 11.34
N GLU A 92 5.17 15.58 11.75
CA GLU A 92 6.60 15.48 11.40
C GLU A 92 7.23 14.17 11.87
N SER A 93 6.80 13.63 13.02
CA SER A 93 7.27 12.35 13.55
C SER A 93 6.73 11.13 12.81
N GLU A 94 5.59 11.23 12.14
CA GLU A 94 4.97 10.12 11.38
C GLU A 94 5.54 10.02 9.96
N ARG A 95 5.97 11.16 9.38
CA ARG A 95 6.46 11.23 7.99
C ARG A 95 7.60 10.28 7.65
N PRO A 96 8.62 10.05 8.51
CA PRO A 96 9.71 9.12 8.20
C PRO A 96 9.21 7.69 7.98
N SER A 97 8.34 7.19 8.87
CA SER A 97 7.79 5.83 8.75
C SER A 97 7.01 5.64 7.45
N ILE A 98 6.23 6.65 7.05
CA ILE A 98 5.50 6.61 5.78
C ILE A 98 6.46 6.62 4.59
N LEU A 99 7.47 7.49 4.59
CA LEU A 99 8.42 7.59 3.50
C LEU A 99 9.23 6.29 3.34
N ASP A 100 9.71 5.72 4.44
CA ASP A 100 10.40 4.42 4.45
C ASP A 100 9.49 3.31 3.89
N GLY A 101 8.20 3.34 4.23
CA GLY A 101 7.20 2.43 3.69
C GLY A 101 7.01 2.58 2.17
N ILE A 102 6.96 3.80 1.65
CA ILE A 102 6.86 4.09 0.22
C ILE A 102 8.09 3.56 -0.52
N ASP A 103 9.29 3.91 -0.03
CA ASP A 103 10.55 3.48 -0.65
C ASP A 103 10.66 1.95 -0.68
N MET A 104 10.29 1.29 0.43
CA MET A 104 10.27 -0.18 0.50
C MET A 104 9.24 -0.79 -0.45
N ALA A 105 8.04 -0.21 -0.52
CA ALA A 105 6.97 -0.65 -1.41
C ALA A 105 7.40 -0.62 -2.88
N GLU A 106 8.07 0.45 -3.30
CA GLU A 106 8.59 0.60 -4.67
C GLU A 106 9.68 -0.40 -5.03
N GLN A 107 10.58 -0.69 -4.09
CA GLN A 107 11.61 -1.72 -4.26
C GLN A 107 10.97 -3.10 -4.41
N CYS A 108 9.94 -3.37 -3.61
CA CYS A 108 9.24 -4.63 -3.59
C CYS A 108 8.39 -4.88 -4.84
N ILE A 109 7.77 -3.83 -5.40
CA ILE A 109 6.84 -3.95 -6.53
C ILE A 109 7.46 -4.66 -7.73
N GLY A 110 8.74 -4.40 -8.02
CA GLY A 110 9.45 -5.01 -9.15
C GLY A 110 9.65 -6.53 -9.00
N THR A 111 9.45 -7.07 -7.81
CA THR A 111 9.57 -8.51 -7.52
C THR A 111 8.22 -9.25 -7.59
N LEU A 112 7.11 -8.51 -7.67
CA LEU A 112 5.76 -9.05 -7.73
C LEU A 112 5.33 -9.31 -9.19
N ASP A 113 4.21 -10.00 -9.36
CA ASP A 113 3.59 -10.20 -10.67
C ASP A 113 2.21 -9.53 -10.69
N VAL A 114 1.80 -9.08 -11.88
CA VAL A 114 0.59 -8.26 -12.06
C VAL A 114 -0.65 -8.98 -11.53
N ALA A 115 -0.78 -10.27 -11.84
CA ALA A 115 -1.91 -11.09 -11.44
C ALA A 115 -2.03 -11.17 -9.90
N LEU A 116 -0.92 -11.26 -9.18
CA LEU A 116 -0.92 -11.28 -7.72
C LEU A 116 -1.35 -9.93 -7.13
N LEU A 117 -0.88 -8.81 -7.69
CA LEU A 117 -1.29 -7.47 -7.24
C LEU A 117 -2.79 -7.25 -7.45
N GLU A 118 -3.31 -7.57 -8.64
CA GLU A 118 -4.74 -7.43 -8.95
C GLU A 118 -5.61 -8.33 -8.06
N GLN A 119 -5.23 -9.60 -7.87
CA GLN A 119 -5.94 -10.52 -7.00
C GLN A 119 -5.94 -10.05 -5.54
N THR A 120 -4.81 -9.50 -5.09
CA THR A 120 -4.67 -8.99 -3.72
C THR A 120 -5.52 -7.75 -3.51
N ALA A 121 -5.48 -6.77 -4.43
CA ALA A 121 -6.34 -5.59 -4.38
C ALA A 121 -7.83 -5.96 -4.38
N ALA A 122 -8.24 -6.88 -5.26
CA ALA A 122 -9.63 -7.34 -5.32
C ALA A 122 -10.05 -8.14 -4.08
N ARG A 123 -9.10 -8.82 -3.41
CA ARG A 123 -9.37 -9.51 -2.14
C ARG A 123 -9.57 -8.52 -1.00
N ILE A 124 -8.63 -7.58 -0.82
CA ILE A 124 -8.69 -6.55 0.22
C ILE A 124 -9.97 -5.72 0.07
N LEU A 125 -10.33 -5.33 -1.16
CA LEU A 125 -11.56 -4.58 -1.41
C LEU A 125 -12.82 -5.35 -0.97
N ARG A 126 -12.86 -6.67 -1.22
CA ARG A 126 -13.96 -7.54 -0.79
C ARG A 126 -14.00 -7.74 0.72
N GLU A 127 -12.85 -7.81 1.39
CA GLU A 127 -12.78 -7.91 2.85
C GLU A 127 -13.33 -6.63 3.47
N VAL A 128 -12.88 -5.46 3.00
CA VAL A 128 -13.33 -4.15 3.50
C VAL A 128 -14.82 -3.90 3.25
N TRP A 129 -15.36 -4.29 2.09
CA TRP A 129 -16.79 -4.12 1.78
C TRP A 129 -17.68 -5.25 2.34
N GLY A 130 -17.13 -6.46 2.50
CA GLY A 130 -17.84 -7.62 3.04
C GLY A 130 -18.04 -7.53 4.56
N GLU A 131 -17.14 -6.86 5.28
CA GLU A 131 -17.29 -6.57 6.71
C GLU A 131 -18.36 -5.52 7.03
N GLN A 132 -18.86 -4.76 6.04
CA GLN A 132 -19.97 -3.81 6.22
C GLN A 132 -21.37 -4.44 6.13
N ALA A 133 -21.47 -5.74 5.89
CA ALA A 133 -22.75 -6.47 5.77
C ALA A 133 -23.07 -7.38 6.98
N GLY A 134 -22.35 -7.21 8.10
CA GLY A 134 -22.53 -7.97 9.35
C GLY A 134 -23.18 -7.14 10.45
#